data_AF-A0A7Y5Q1G4-F1
#
_entry.id   AF-A0A7Y5Q1G4-F1
#
_cell.length_a   1.000
_cell.length_b   1.000
_cell.length_c   1.000
_cell.angle_alpha   90.00
_cell.angle_beta   90.00
_cell.angle_gamma   90.00
#
_symmetry.space_group_name_H-M   'P 1'
#
loop_
_entity.id
_entity.type
_entity.pdbx_description
1 polymer ?
#
loop_
_entity_poly.entity_id
_entity_poly.type
_entity_poly.pdbx_seq_one_letter_code
_entity_poly.pdbx_strand_id
1 'polypeptide(L)'
;APHPTQALSGIGRAGVVFDPPGPLGPALYIAGRDLSVSGSGGSALVRFDGASFSDVAGTPSTPDGFTDLAVTDELSGSPELLALSAGELHRFDGSTWNTTFVGLDATGSRLGVFDDGAGPAVHLGRHVRLRSGQLEAFAAPFDRTPRVLRALGPQSAFGECLLFGGDFTKVGSELSLGLARWNDPCAALRSYCAGKLNSAGCVPHIVWSGSASLAANSFVISAVDVLNQKSGLFYYSIWGRNSLPYQGGTLCVRSPLARTPVTQSGGSTAGNDCSGVLSLDFGPWLDGTPNPQLQLGTTVNGQWWYRDPASPSTTGLSDALEFEIRP
;
A
#
# COMPACT_ATOMS: atom_id res chain seq x y z
N ALA A 1 16.68 -33.75 -8.36
CA ALA A 1 15.96 -32.48 -8.14
C ALA A 1 16.99 -31.36 -8.16
N PRO A 2 16.69 -30.15 -8.66
CA PRO A 2 17.60 -29.03 -8.46
C PRO A 2 17.77 -28.84 -6.94
N HIS A 3 19.00 -29.04 -6.47
CA HIS A 3 19.38 -28.72 -5.09
C HIS A 3 19.60 -27.20 -4.99
N PRO A 4 19.29 -26.57 -3.85
CA PRO A 4 19.68 -25.18 -3.63
C PRO A 4 21.21 -25.06 -3.79
N THR A 5 21.65 -24.21 -4.71
CA THR A 5 23.07 -24.00 -5.04
C THR A 5 23.80 -23.19 -3.98
N GLN A 6 23.07 -22.58 -3.04
CA GLN A 6 23.60 -21.81 -1.92
C GLN A 6 22.74 -22.06 -0.68
N ALA A 7 23.39 -22.23 0.46
CA ALA A 7 22.74 -22.44 1.75
C ALA A 7 23.22 -21.37 2.74
N LEU A 8 22.28 -20.76 3.44
CA LEU A 8 22.53 -19.88 4.56
C LEU A 8 22.42 -20.70 5.85
N SER A 9 23.45 -20.66 6.69
CA SER A 9 23.39 -21.25 8.04
C SER A 9 22.76 -20.26 9.03
N GLY A 10 22.12 -20.77 10.09
CA GLY A 10 21.48 -19.96 11.12
C GLY A 10 19.96 -20.06 11.10
N ILE A 11 19.29 -19.13 11.81
CA ILE A 11 17.83 -19.11 11.96
C ILE A 11 17.31 -17.80 11.36
N GLY A 12 16.74 -17.88 10.14
CA GLY A 12 15.99 -16.78 9.55
C GLY A 12 14.65 -16.57 10.27
N ARG A 13 14.30 -15.31 10.55
CA ARG A 13 13.08 -14.92 11.27
C ARG A 13 12.15 -14.04 10.44
N ALA A 14 12.71 -13.15 9.63
CA ALA A 14 11.97 -12.25 8.77
C ALA A 14 12.76 -11.98 7.48
N GLY A 15 12.03 -11.61 6.43
CA GLY A 15 12.62 -11.24 5.15
C GLY A 15 11.81 -10.16 4.48
N VAL A 16 12.49 -9.20 3.87
CA VAL A 16 11.86 -8.11 3.12
C VAL A 16 12.69 -7.78 1.88
N VAL A 17 12.02 -7.44 0.78
CA VAL A 17 12.69 -6.86 -0.38
C VAL A 17 12.89 -5.38 -0.11
N PHE A 18 14.12 -4.92 -0.24
CA PHE A 18 14.49 -3.53 -0.03
C PHE A 18 15.41 -3.07 -1.15
N ASP A 19 15.08 -1.90 -1.71
CA ASP A 19 15.91 -1.19 -2.67
C ASP A 19 16.43 0.10 -2.02
N PRO A 20 17.61 0.05 -1.37
CA PRO A 20 18.17 1.22 -0.73
C PRO A 20 18.54 2.30 -1.75
N PRO A 21 18.46 3.59 -1.36
CA PRO A 21 19.16 4.65 -2.08
C PRO A 21 20.65 4.30 -2.27
N GLY A 22 21.15 4.44 -3.49
CA GLY A 22 22.57 4.25 -3.80
C GLY A 22 22.90 2.95 -4.56
N PRO A 23 24.14 2.43 -4.44
CA PRO A 23 24.68 1.47 -5.39
C PRO A 23 24.32 0.00 -5.11
N LEU A 24 23.72 -0.31 -3.95
CA LEU A 24 23.44 -1.69 -3.60
C LEU A 24 22.34 -2.29 -4.50
N GLY A 25 21.31 -1.51 -4.83
CA GLY A 25 20.16 -1.98 -5.63
C GLY A 25 19.26 -2.98 -4.89
N PRO A 26 18.16 -3.41 -5.54
CA PRO A 26 17.11 -4.20 -4.90
C PRO A 26 17.61 -5.59 -4.51
N ALA A 27 17.30 -6.00 -3.28
CA ALA A 27 17.66 -7.32 -2.77
C ALA A 27 16.71 -7.82 -1.70
N LEU A 28 16.75 -9.12 -1.44
CA LEU A 28 16.11 -9.73 -0.28
C LEU A 28 17.03 -9.59 0.94
N TYR A 29 16.58 -8.88 1.96
CA TYR A 29 17.25 -8.79 3.25
C TYR A 29 16.59 -9.77 4.21
N ILE A 30 17.41 -10.56 4.91
CA ILE A 30 16.96 -11.63 5.80
C ILE A 30 17.51 -11.37 7.19
N ALA A 31 16.62 -11.16 8.13
CA ALA A 31 16.91 -11.00 9.55
C ALA A 31 16.86 -12.34 10.26
N GLY A 32 17.69 -12.50 11.28
CA GLY A 32 17.72 -13.74 12.03
C GLY A 32 18.78 -13.76 13.10
N ARG A 33 19.01 -14.95 13.64
CA ARG A 33 20.06 -15.23 14.62
C ARG A 33 21.10 -16.16 14.02
N ASP A 34 22.37 -15.87 14.29
CA ASP A 34 23.50 -16.68 13.86
C ASP A 34 23.56 -16.89 12.33
N LEU A 35 23.14 -15.89 11.55
CA LEU A 35 23.12 -15.99 10.09
C LEU A 35 24.54 -15.98 9.56
N SER A 36 24.92 -17.00 8.79
CA SER A 36 26.29 -17.12 8.31
C SER A 36 26.31 -17.58 6.86
N VAL A 37 26.95 -16.75 6.02
CA VAL A 37 27.15 -16.95 4.57
C VAL A 37 28.32 -17.90 4.30
N SER A 38 29.32 -17.94 5.19
CA SER A 38 30.61 -18.63 4.98
C SER A 38 30.98 -19.67 6.05
N GLY A 39 30.11 -19.91 7.04
CA GLY A 39 30.28 -20.96 8.06
C GLY A 39 30.90 -20.52 9.39
N SER A 40 31.30 -19.26 9.57
CA SER A 40 31.74 -18.73 10.86
C SER A 40 31.44 -17.24 10.99
N GLY A 41 30.93 -16.84 12.17
CA GLY A 41 30.47 -15.47 12.46
C GLY A 41 28.97 -15.31 12.13
N GLY A 42 28.16 -15.15 13.17
CA GLY A 42 26.72 -14.95 13.04
C GLY A 42 26.38 -13.48 12.85
N SER A 43 25.85 -13.11 11.68
CA SER A 43 25.22 -11.81 11.45
C SER A 43 23.75 -11.84 11.91
N ALA A 44 23.23 -10.67 12.28
CA ALA A 44 21.80 -10.46 12.51
C ALA A 44 21.03 -10.21 11.20
N LEU A 45 21.75 -9.89 10.12
CA LEU A 45 21.19 -9.54 8.82
C LEU A 45 22.11 -9.97 7.67
N VAL A 46 21.53 -10.59 6.64
CA VAL A 46 22.21 -10.87 5.37
C VAL A 46 21.37 -10.38 4.19
N ARG A 47 22.03 -10.13 3.07
CA ARG A 47 21.43 -9.65 1.82
C ARG A 47 21.63 -10.69 0.72
N PHE A 48 20.59 -10.95 -0.07
CA PHE A 48 20.61 -11.78 -1.27
C PHE A 48 20.21 -10.96 -2.49
N ASP A 49 21.14 -10.77 -3.43
CA ASP A 49 20.97 -9.93 -4.63
C ASP A 49 20.36 -10.66 -5.84
N GLY A 50 19.89 -11.89 -5.64
CA GLY A 50 19.43 -12.77 -6.72
C GLY A 50 20.51 -13.75 -7.21
N ALA A 51 21.78 -13.52 -6.87
CA ALA A 51 22.90 -14.37 -7.24
C ALA A 51 23.69 -14.91 -6.04
N SER A 52 23.88 -14.11 -4.99
CA SER A 52 24.70 -14.48 -3.82
C SER A 52 24.21 -13.87 -2.51
N PHE A 53 24.45 -14.59 -1.41
CA PHE A 53 24.31 -14.04 -0.07
C PHE A 53 25.56 -13.22 0.29
N SER A 54 25.36 -12.12 1.00
CA SER A 54 26.43 -11.26 1.52
C SER A 54 26.03 -10.64 2.86
N ASP A 55 27.01 -10.32 3.70
CA ASP A 55 26.77 -9.59 4.93
C ASP A 55 26.45 -8.12 4.63
N VAL A 56 25.57 -7.54 5.45
CA VAL A 56 25.29 -6.10 5.40
C VAL A 56 26.28 -5.38 6.31
N ALA A 57 27.10 -4.50 5.73
CA ALA A 57 28.14 -3.79 6.45
C ALA A 57 27.56 -2.96 7.62
N GLY A 58 28.27 -2.95 8.75
CA GLY A 58 27.88 -2.17 9.92
C GLY A 58 26.63 -2.67 10.67
N THR A 59 26.13 -3.87 10.34
CA THR A 59 24.96 -4.45 11.03
C THR A 59 25.17 -4.44 12.55
N PRO A 60 24.25 -3.83 13.33
CA PRO A 60 24.35 -3.78 14.78
C PRO A 60 24.45 -5.17 15.41
N SER A 61 25.36 -5.32 16.37
CA SER A 61 25.48 -6.55 17.16
C SER A 61 24.31 -6.65 18.13
N THR A 62 23.46 -7.66 17.94
CA THR A 62 22.31 -7.90 18.81
C THR A 62 22.39 -9.34 19.34
N PRO A 63 22.22 -9.59 20.66
CA PRO A 63 22.40 -10.93 21.23
C PRO A 63 21.48 -12.00 20.64
N ASP A 64 20.26 -11.61 20.27
CA ASP A 64 19.25 -12.52 19.72
C ASP A 64 19.02 -12.35 18.22
N GLY A 65 19.81 -11.50 17.55
CA GLY A 65 19.56 -11.11 16.17
C GLY A 65 18.32 -10.24 15.99
N PHE A 66 18.04 -9.86 14.75
CA PHE A 66 16.80 -9.16 14.42
C PHE A 66 15.62 -10.14 14.37
N THR A 67 14.49 -9.69 14.90
CA THR A 67 13.24 -10.45 15.02
C THR A 67 12.25 -10.13 13.91
N ASP A 68 12.34 -8.94 13.33
CA ASP A 68 11.48 -8.50 12.24
C ASP A 68 12.12 -7.39 11.41
N LEU A 69 11.62 -7.24 10.18
CA LEU A 69 12.04 -6.22 9.22
C LEU A 69 10.84 -5.53 8.58
N ALA A 70 10.96 -4.24 8.31
CA ALA A 70 10.01 -3.49 7.49
C ALA A 70 10.74 -2.46 6.64
N VAL A 71 10.18 -2.10 5.49
CA VAL A 71 10.67 -1.00 4.65
C VAL A 71 9.68 0.14 4.72
N THR A 72 10.16 1.37 4.83
CA THR A 72 9.34 2.58 4.85
C THR A 72 10.11 3.75 4.26
N ASP A 73 9.41 4.66 3.61
CA ASP A 73 9.88 5.98 3.20
C ASP A 73 9.24 7.11 4.03
N GLU A 74 8.39 6.76 5.00
CA GLU A 74 7.55 7.70 5.75
C GLU A 74 8.32 8.52 6.80
N LEU A 75 9.56 8.13 7.12
CA LEU A 75 10.35 8.79 8.16
C LEU A 75 11.22 9.92 7.62
N SER A 76 11.76 9.76 6.41
CA SER A 76 12.72 10.69 5.80
C SER A 76 12.38 11.08 4.36
N GLY A 77 11.33 10.49 3.77
CA GLY A 77 10.99 10.66 2.36
C GLY A 77 11.87 9.85 1.40
N SER A 78 12.66 8.90 1.92
CA SER A 78 13.47 7.96 1.13
C SER A 78 13.36 6.56 1.72
N PRO A 79 13.43 5.49 0.90
CA PRO A 79 13.30 4.13 1.40
C PRO A 79 14.38 3.79 2.43
N GLU A 80 13.94 3.29 3.58
CA GLU A 80 14.77 2.85 4.68
C GLU A 80 14.33 1.48 5.17
N LEU A 81 15.30 0.69 5.63
CA LEU A 81 15.05 -0.59 6.29
C LEU A 81 15.00 -0.40 7.80
N LEU A 82 13.91 -0.83 8.41
CA LEU A 82 13.74 -0.94 9.84
C LEU A 82 14.03 -2.36 10.29
N ALA A 83 14.81 -2.50 11.36
CA ALA A 83 15.14 -3.77 11.97
C ALA A 83 14.87 -3.76 13.47
N LEU A 84 14.00 -4.68 13.91
CA LEU A 84 13.58 -4.80 15.31
C LEU A 84 14.39 -5.87 16.03
N SER A 85 15.06 -5.52 17.12
CA SER A 85 15.71 -6.47 18.03
C SER A 85 14.99 -6.52 19.38
N ALA A 86 15.56 -7.24 20.35
CA ALA A 86 15.05 -7.28 21.72
C ALA A 86 15.15 -5.90 22.40
N GLY A 87 14.11 -5.08 22.19
CA GLY A 87 13.95 -3.79 22.82
C GLY A 87 14.61 -2.61 22.11
N GLU A 88 15.10 -2.79 20.89
CA GLU A 88 15.67 -1.70 20.10
C GLU A 88 15.10 -1.67 18.69
N LEU A 89 15.01 -0.48 18.11
CA LEU A 89 14.66 -0.27 16.71
C LEU A 89 15.82 0.41 16.00
N HIS A 90 16.30 -0.26 14.95
CA HIS A 90 17.42 0.19 14.12
C HIS A 90 16.93 0.59 12.73
N ARG A 91 17.52 1.64 12.17
CA ARG A 91 17.26 2.16 10.82
C ARG A 91 18.51 1.96 9.97
N PHE A 92 18.31 1.55 8.72
CA PHE A 92 19.37 1.44 7.72
C PHE A 92 18.96 2.18 6.44
N ASP A 93 19.75 3.18 6.06
CA ASP A 93 19.49 4.06 4.90
C ASP A 93 20.08 3.53 3.58
N GLY A 94 20.64 2.31 3.59
CA GLY A 94 21.41 1.76 2.49
C GLY A 94 22.92 1.83 2.65
N SER A 95 23.41 2.63 3.60
CA SER A 95 24.83 2.84 3.84
C SER A 95 25.18 2.85 5.34
N THR A 96 24.34 3.46 6.18
CA THR A 96 24.59 3.64 7.60
C THR A 96 23.45 3.09 8.45
N TRP A 97 23.83 2.58 9.62
CA TRP A 97 22.92 2.13 10.65
C TRP A 97 22.76 3.20 11.72
N ASN A 98 21.52 3.41 12.16
CA ASN A 98 21.21 4.27 13.29
C ASN A 98 20.24 3.58 14.25
N THR A 99 20.65 3.42 15.50
CA THR A 99 19.76 2.95 16.58
C THR A 99 18.85 4.09 16.99
N THR A 100 17.58 4.01 16.59
CA THR A 100 16.62 5.11 16.78
C THR A 100 16.00 5.06 18.17
N PHE A 101 15.77 3.87 18.70
CA PHE A 101 15.17 3.69 20.03
C PHE A 101 15.77 2.51 20.77
N VAL A 102 15.82 2.64 22.10
CA VAL A 102 16.27 1.63 23.06
C VAL A 102 15.23 1.54 24.18
N GLY A 103 15.00 0.35 24.73
CA GLY A 103 14.04 0.13 25.82
C GLY A 103 12.60 -0.12 25.39
N LEU A 104 12.37 -0.54 24.15
CA LEU A 104 11.05 -0.90 23.65
C LEU A 104 10.55 -2.22 24.29
N ASP A 105 9.27 -2.27 24.68
CA ASP A 105 8.61 -3.56 24.96
C ASP A 105 8.17 -4.20 23.62
N ALA A 106 9.16 -4.74 22.90
CA ALA A 106 9.00 -5.27 21.55
C ALA A 106 8.99 -6.80 21.49
N THR A 107 9.06 -7.50 22.62
CA THR A 107 9.14 -8.97 22.65
C THR A 107 7.96 -9.61 21.92
N GLY A 108 8.22 -10.38 20.86
CA GLY A 108 7.16 -11.02 20.08
C GLY A 108 6.31 -10.08 19.22
N SER A 109 6.66 -8.80 19.14
CA SER A 109 6.02 -7.83 18.27
C SER A 109 6.50 -7.97 16.82
N ARG A 110 5.72 -7.45 15.89
CA ARG A 110 6.10 -7.27 14.49
C ARG A 110 6.04 -5.79 14.14
N LEU A 111 6.79 -5.40 13.12
CA LEU A 111 6.70 -4.10 12.47
C LEU A 111 5.55 -4.15 11.46
N GLY A 112 4.71 -3.13 11.48
CA GLY A 112 3.66 -2.95 10.47
C GLY A 112 3.60 -1.51 10.02
N VAL A 113 3.94 -1.24 8.77
CA VAL A 113 3.70 0.08 8.17
C VAL A 113 2.23 0.15 7.80
N PHE A 114 1.52 1.12 8.36
CA PHE A 114 0.09 1.25 8.22
C PHE A 114 -0.34 2.70 8.44
N ASP A 115 -1.32 3.16 7.67
CA ASP A 115 -2.02 4.41 7.97
C ASP A 115 -3.24 4.08 8.81
N ASP A 116 -3.28 4.62 10.03
CA ASP A 116 -4.39 4.44 10.97
C ASP A 116 -5.45 5.54 10.89
N GLY A 117 -5.35 6.38 9.86
CA GLY A 117 -6.21 7.53 9.59
C GLY A 117 -5.69 8.85 10.14
N ALA A 118 -4.53 8.83 10.77
CA ALA A 118 -3.81 10.05 11.15
C ALA A 118 -2.53 10.25 10.30
N GLY A 119 -2.34 9.47 9.24
CA GLY A 119 -1.18 9.47 8.36
C GLY A 119 -0.34 8.19 8.52
N PRO A 120 0.49 7.84 7.52
CA PRO A 120 1.31 6.64 7.57
C PRO A 120 2.22 6.62 8.81
N ALA A 121 2.30 5.46 9.45
CA ALA A 121 3.18 5.25 10.59
C ALA A 121 3.69 3.80 10.63
N VAL A 122 4.82 3.61 11.30
CA VAL A 122 5.30 2.25 11.61
C VAL A 122 4.73 1.87 12.96
N HIS A 123 3.80 0.93 13.00
CA HIS A 123 3.25 0.38 14.22
C HIS A 123 4.17 -0.73 14.74
N LEU A 124 4.47 -0.68 16.04
CA LEU A 124 5.37 -1.63 16.69
C LEU A 124 5.02 -1.81 18.18
N GLY A 125 5.55 -2.89 18.76
CA GLY A 125 5.49 -3.06 20.20
C GLY A 125 4.05 -3.15 20.75
N ARG A 126 3.90 -2.61 21.96
CA ARG A 126 2.69 -2.58 22.76
C ARG A 126 2.06 -1.19 22.70
N HIS A 127 1.25 -0.95 21.66
CA HIS A 127 0.55 0.33 21.37
C HIS A 127 1.42 1.52 20.99
N VAL A 128 2.56 1.31 20.35
CA VAL A 128 3.40 2.43 19.92
C VAL A 128 3.42 2.47 18.40
N ARG A 129 3.44 3.67 17.86
CA ARG A 129 3.74 3.92 16.46
C ARG A 129 4.90 4.91 16.35
N LEU A 130 5.69 4.78 15.31
CA LEU A 130 6.71 5.75 14.93
C LEU A 130 6.15 6.58 13.78
N ARG A 131 6.06 7.90 13.99
CA ARG A 131 5.61 8.87 12.99
C ARG A 131 6.55 10.06 12.97
N SER A 132 7.02 10.45 11.79
CA SER A 132 7.96 11.58 11.63
C SER A 132 9.15 11.53 12.60
N GLY A 133 9.66 10.31 12.88
CA GLY A 133 10.80 10.08 13.79
C GLY A 133 10.48 10.18 15.29
N GLN A 134 9.21 10.30 15.68
CA GLN A 134 8.77 10.32 17.08
C GLN A 134 7.91 9.10 17.42
N LEU A 135 8.14 8.51 18.60
CA LEU A 135 7.25 7.46 19.13
C LEU A 135 6.02 8.10 19.76
N GLU A 136 4.86 7.60 19.36
CA GLU A 136 3.57 8.02 19.87
C GLU A 136 2.78 6.80 20.31
N ALA A 137 1.98 6.93 21.37
CA ALA A 137 0.96 5.95 21.66
C ALA A 137 -0.20 6.14 20.68
N PHE A 138 -0.65 5.08 20.00
CA PHE A 138 -1.84 5.17 19.16
C PHE A 138 -3.09 4.86 19.99
N ALA A 139 -4.14 5.66 19.82
CA ALA A 139 -5.39 5.53 20.56
C ALA A 139 -6.25 4.41 19.97
N ALA A 140 -5.97 3.16 20.34
CA ALA A 140 -6.83 2.04 20.01
C ALA A 140 -7.69 1.62 21.20
N PRO A 141 -8.96 1.21 20.98
CA PRO A 141 -9.91 0.96 22.05
C PRO A 141 -9.73 -0.44 22.67
N PHE A 142 -8.50 -0.87 22.91
CA PHE A 142 -8.24 -2.16 23.55
C PHE A 142 -8.38 -2.03 25.07
N ASP A 143 -9.02 -3.01 25.70
CA ASP A 143 -9.13 -3.07 27.16
C ASP A 143 -7.85 -3.55 27.84
N ARG A 144 -7.00 -4.28 27.11
CA ARG A 144 -5.66 -4.71 27.52
C ARG A 144 -4.68 -4.50 26.40
N THR A 145 -3.73 -5.41 26.18
CA THR A 145 -2.48 -5.09 25.49
C THR A 145 -2.31 -5.85 24.18
N PRO A 146 -2.79 -5.28 23.06
CA PRO A 146 -2.41 -5.71 21.72
C PRO A 146 -0.92 -5.59 21.47
N ARG A 147 -0.52 -6.38 20.48
CA ARG A 147 0.73 -6.39 19.78
C ARG A 147 0.41 -6.41 18.29
N VAL A 148 1.19 -5.68 17.51
CA VAL A 148 1.09 -5.76 16.05
C VAL A 148 1.55 -7.15 15.62
N LEU A 149 0.68 -7.86 14.90
CA LEU A 149 1.01 -9.14 14.27
C LEU A 149 1.49 -8.92 12.85
N ARG A 150 0.78 -8.07 12.09
CA ARG A 150 1.07 -7.83 10.68
C ARG A 150 0.32 -6.63 10.12
N ALA A 151 0.97 -5.84 9.29
CA ALA A 151 0.27 -4.97 8.33
C ALA A 151 0.08 -5.72 7.01
N LEU A 152 -1.15 -5.74 6.51
CA LEU A 152 -1.49 -6.25 5.19
C LEU A 152 -1.64 -5.07 4.22
N GLY A 153 -1.05 -5.20 3.04
CA GLY A 153 -1.16 -4.20 1.99
C GLY A 153 -2.47 -4.31 1.18
N PRO A 154 -2.66 -3.40 0.21
CA PRO A 154 -3.92 -3.23 -0.52
C PRO A 154 -4.23 -4.42 -1.44
N GLN A 155 -3.18 -5.11 -1.89
CA GLN A 155 -3.27 -6.31 -2.73
C GLN A 155 -3.68 -7.57 -1.96
N SER A 156 -3.84 -7.50 -0.62
CA SER A 156 -4.29 -8.64 0.15
C SER A 156 -5.78 -8.91 -0.11
N ALA A 157 -6.22 -10.17 0.01
CA ALA A 157 -7.65 -10.51 -0.07
C ALA A 157 -8.50 -9.82 1.02
N PHE A 158 -7.86 -9.24 2.03
CA PHE A 158 -8.49 -8.50 3.11
C PHE A 158 -8.40 -6.98 2.91
N GLY A 159 -7.71 -6.47 1.89
CA GLY A 159 -7.39 -5.05 1.75
C GLY A 159 -6.35 -4.57 2.77
N GLU A 160 -6.13 -3.25 2.85
CA GLU A 160 -5.23 -2.67 3.84
C GLU A 160 -5.80 -2.80 5.25
N CYS A 161 -5.04 -3.45 6.13
CA CYS A 161 -5.40 -3.55 7.53
C CYS A 161 -4.18 -3.88 8.39
N LEU A 162 -4.26 -3.46 9.63
CA LEU A 162 -3.33 -3.82 10.68
C LEU A 162 -3.97 -4.88 11.59
N LEU A 163 -3.33 -6.04 11.65
CA LEU A 163 -3.74 -7.14 12.49
C LEU A 163 -3.06 -7.06 13.85
N PHE A 164 -3.88 -7.14 14.89
CA PHE A 164 -3.46 -7.13 16.28
C PHE A 164 -3.74 -8.47 16.93
N GLY A 165 -2.80 -8.93 17.73
CA GLY A 165 -2.92 -10.08 18.61
C GLY A 165 -2.57 -9.68 20.03
N GLY A 166 -2.98 -10.43 21.04
CA GLY A 166 -2.59 -10.13 22.42
C GLY A 166 -3.52 -10.73 23.45
N ASP A 167 -3.52 -10.12 24.64
CA ASP A 167 -4.29 -10.58 25.80
C ASP A 167 -5.59 -9.78 26.03
N PHE A 168 -5.94 -8.88 25.10
CA PHE A 168 -7.16 -8.09 25.15
C PHE A 168 -8.40 -8.97 25.00
N THR A 169 -9.43 -8.61 25.76
CA THR A 169 -10.72 -9.29 25.77
C THR A 169 -11.81 -8.48 25.07
N LYS A 170 -11.53 -7.20 24.77
CA LYS A 170 -12.44 -6.28 24.08
C LYS A 170 -11.71 -5.32 23.14
N VAL A 171 -12.45 -4.87 22.14
CA VAL A 171 -12.11 -3.75 21.26
C VAL A 171 -13.32 -2.80 21.26
N GLY A 172 -13.23 -1.68 21.95
CA GLY A 172 -14.35 -0.81 22.24
C GLY A 172 -15.40 -1.53 23.07
N SER A 173 -16.63 -1.61 22.56
CA SER A 173 -17.72 -2.37 23.17
C SER A 173 -17.76 -3.83 22.77
N GLU A 174 -17.02 -4.23 21.73
CA GLU A 174 -17.05 -5.58 21.17
C GLU A 174 -16.14 -6.53 21.94
N LEU A 175 -16.60 -7.77 22.15
CA LEU A 175 -15.75 -8.83 22.69
C LEU A 175 -14.79 -9.33 21.60
N SER A 176 -13.53 -9.49 21.97
CA SER A 176 -12.52 -10.11 21.12
C SER A 176 -11.61 -11.01 21.95
N LEU A 177 -11.34 -12.22 21.49
CA LEU A 177 -10.45 -13.15 22.18
C LEU A 177 -9.01 -12.97 21.69
N GLY A 178 -8.44 -11.79 21.94
CA GLY A 178 -7.03 -11.51 21.66
C GLY A 178 -6.66 -11.42 20.18
N LEU A 179 -7.63 -11.26 19.28
CA LEU A 179 -7.39 -11.01 17.86
C LEU A 179 -8.31 -9.90 17.35
N ALA A 180 -7.71 -8.86 16.79
CA ALA A 180 -8.45 -7.74 16.24
C ALA A 180 -7.86 -7.35 14.91
N ARG A 181 -8.72 -6.81 14.08
CA ARG A 181 -8.36 -6.22 12.82
C ARG A 181 -8.69 -4.75 12.91
N TRP A 182 -7.66 -3.92 12.81
CA TRP A 182 -7.83 -2.52 12.50
C TRP A 182 -7.84 -2.41 10.98
N ASN A 183 -9.05 -2.31 10.45
CA ASN A 183 -9.21 -1.89 9.07
C ASN A 183 -8.93 -0.42 9.05
N ASP A 184 -8.08 0.00 8.13
CA ASP A 184 -7.85 1.43 7.99
C ASP A 184 -9.23 2.06 7.81
N PRO A 185 -9.68 2.93 8.74
CA PRO A 185 -10.91 3.67 8.53
C PRO A 185 -10.81 4.48 7.23
N CYS A 186 -9.60 4.74 6.71
CA CYS A 186 -9.27 5.38 5.44
C CYS A 186 -9.15 4.45 4.20
N ALA A 187 -9.17 3.11 4.33
CA ALA A 187 -9.09 2.17 3.21
C ALA A 187 -10.46 1.87 2.59
N ALA A 188 -11.20 2.91 2.24
CA ALA A 188 -12.35 2.75 1.35
C ALA A 188 -11.97 2.91 -0.14
N LEU A 189 -10.68 2.99 -0.49
CA LEU A 189 -10.23 2.88 -1.87
C LEU A 189 -10.44 1.45 -2.36
N ARG A 190 -11.50 1.24 -3.13
CA ARG A 190 -11.88 -0.08 -3.61
C ARG A 190 -12.33 -0.03 -5.05
N SER A 191 -11.74 -0.88 -5.89
CA SER A 191 -12.31 -1.19 -7.19
C SER A 191 -13.52 -2.11 -7.04
N TYR A 192 -14.55 -1.87 -7.85
CA TYR A 192 -15.77 -2.66 -7.91
C TYR A 192 -16.34 -2.60 -9.32
N CYS A 193 -17.36 -3.42 -9.57
CA CYS A 193 -17.92 -3.59 -10.92
C CYS A 193 -16.92 -4.28 -11.87
N ALA A 194 -17.27 -4.36 -13.15
CA ALA A 194 -16.41 -4.95 -14.17
C ALA A 194 -16.30 -3.99 -15.37
N GLY A 195 -15.11 -3.91 -15.94
CA GLY A 195 -14.89 -3.19 -17.19
C GLY A 195 -15.64 -3.82 -18.36
N LYS A 196 -15.95 -3.01 -19.36
CA LYS A 196 -16.57 -3.44 -20.60
C LYS A 196 -15.49 -3.90 -21.57
N LEU A 197 -15.64 -5.11 -22.13
CA LEU A 197 -14.79 -5.58 -23.22
C LEU A 197 -14.84 -4.60 -24.41
N ASN A 198 -13.67 -4.10 -24.81
CA ASN A 198 -13.52 -3.12 -25.87
C ASN A 198 -13.37 -3.78 -27.25
N SER A 199 -13.44 -2.99 -28.32
CA SER A 199 -13.36 -3.49 -29.70
C SER A 199 -12.03 -4.13 -30.10
N ALA A 200 -10.95 -3.89 -29.34
CA ALA A 200 -9.66 -4.56 -29.52
C ALA A 200 -9.49 -5.83 -28.65
N GLY A 201 -10.51 -6.18 -27.86
CA GLY A 201 -10.53 -7.41 -27.06
C GLY A 201 -9.96 -7.27 -25.64
N CYS A 202 -9.72 -6.06 -25.14
CA CYS A 202 -9.24 -5.85 -23.76
C CYS A 202 -10.36 -5.39 -22.83
N VAL A 203 -10.16 -5.62 -21.54
CA VAL A 203 -11.05 -5.15 -20.48
C VAL A 203 -10.30 -4.07 -19.70
N PRO A 204 -10.64 -2.79 -19.90
CA PRO A 204 -9.98 -1.69 -19.21
C PRO A 204 -10.32 -1.73 -17.72
N HIS A 205 -9.32 -1.44 -16.88
CA HIS A 205 -9.48 -1.44 -15.43
C HIS A 205 -8.85 -0.19 -14.79
N ILE A 206 -9.43 0.21 -13.66
CA ILE A 206 -9.08 1.40 -12.91
C ILE A 206 -7.96 1.10 -11.92
N VAL A 207 -6.99 2.00 -11.87
CA VAL A 207 -5.86 1.98 -10.94
C VAL A 207 -5.69 3.38 -10.38
N TRP A 208 -4.99 3.50 -9.25
CA TRP A 208 -4.72 4.79 -8.64
C TRP A 208 -3.34 4.84 -8.02
N SER A 209 -2.84 6.05 -7.80
CA SER A 209 -1.65 6.35 -7.00
C SER A 209 -1.86 7.61 -6.18
N GLY A 210 -1.11 7.73 -5.07
CA GLY A 210 -1.35 8.76 -4.07
C GLY A 210 -2.54 8.43 -3.17
N SER A 211 -3.00 9.41 -2.40
CA SER A 211 -4.05 9.24 -1.39
C SER A 211 -5.20 10.23 -1.58
N ALA A 212 -6.43 9.78 -1.35
CA ALA A 212 -7.64 10.62 -1.44
C ALA A 212 -7.80 11.53 -0.20
N SER A 213 -6.79 12.34 0.09
CA SER A 213 -6.67 13.17 1.29
C SER A 213 -6.49 14.65 0.95
N LEU A 214 -7.03 15.54 1.77
CA LEU A 214 -6.85 17.00 1.65
C LEU A 214 -5.41 17.43 1.94
N ALA A 215 -4.69 16.67 2.75
CA ALA A 215 -3.26 16.85 3.02
C ALA A 215 -2.34 16.23 1.94
N ALA A 216 -2.90 15.41 1.04
CA ALA A 216 -2.13 14.76 -0.01
C ALA A 216 -1.75 15.73 -1.13
N ASN A 217 -0.51 15.61 -1.62
CA ASN A 217 -0.02 16.45 -2.72
C ASN A 217 -0.54 16.00 -4.10
N SER A 218 -0.97 14.75 -4.25
CA SER A 218 -1.49 14.22 -5.52
C SER A 218 -2.35 12.98 -5.29
N PHE A 219 -3.43 12.86 -6.06
CA PHE A 219 -4.29 11.67 -6.08
C PHE A 219 -4.66 11.34 -7.52
N VAL A 220 -3.87 10.51 -8.17
CA VAL A 220 -4.01 10.20 -9.59
C VAL A 220 -4.88 8.97 -9.79
N ILE A 221 -6.00 9.14 -10.48
CA ILE A 221 -6.89 8.06 -10.88
C ILE A 221 -6.64 7.78 -12.36
N SER A 222 -6.38 6.53 -12.72
CA SER A 222 -6.08 6.15 -14.10
C SER A 222 -6.88 4.92 -14.55
N ALA A 223 -7.10 4.78 -15.86
CA ALA A 223 -7.57 3.54 -16.47
C ALA A 223 -6.50 3.05 -17.45
N VAL A 224 -6.12 1.78 -17.30
CA VAL A 224 -5.17 1.09 -18.18
C VAL A 224 -5.90 0.06 -19.05
N ASP A 225 -5.20 -0.52 -20.02
CA ASP A 225 -5.77 -1.39 -21.06
C ASP A 225 -6.89 -0.71 -21.86
N VAL A 226 -6.80 0.62 -21.98
CA VAL A 226 -7.72 1.46 -22.76
C VAL A 226 -7.22 1.53 -24.20
N LEU A 227 -8.13 1.73 -25.14
CA LEU A 227 -7.76 1.94 -26.54
C LEU A 227 -6.82 3.14 -26.71
N ASN A 228 -5.76 2.97 -27.49
CA ASN A 228 -4.83 4.03 -27.87
C ASN A 228 -5.53 5.17 -28.66
N GLN A 229 -5.05 6.39 -28.46
CA GLN A 229 -5.47 7.61 -29.17
C GLN A 229 -6.98 7.88 -29.07
N LYS A 230 -7.55 7.72 -27.87
CA LYS A 230 -8.96 7.97 -27.58
C LYS A 230 -9.13 9.05 -26.53
N SER A 231 -10.21 9.80 -26.67
CA SER A 231 -10.67 10.70 -25.62
C SER A 231 -11.53 9.96 -24.62
N GLY A 232 -11.37 10.32 -23.35
CA GLY A 232 -12.18 9.83 -22.25
C GLY A 232 -12.38 10.90 -21.20
N LEU A 233 -13.19 10.57 -20.20
CA LEU A 233 -13.50 11.43 -19.07
C LEU A 233 -13.84 10.55 -17.88
N PHE A 234 -13.61 11.08 -16.69
CA PHE A 234 -13.96 10.42 -15.45
C PHE A 234 -15.33 10.93 -14.98
N TYR A 235 -16.29 10.01 -14.83
CA TYR A 235 -17.54 10.30 -14.15
C TYR A 235 -17.37 10.03 -12.67
N TYR A 236 -17.94 10.88 -11.82
CA TYR A 236 -18.02 10.59 -10.40
C TYR A 236 -19.36 11.05 -9.80
N SER A 237 -19.67 10.50 -8.62
CA SER A 237 -20.88 10.80 -7.85
C SER A 237 -20.60 10.59 -6.37
N ILE A 238 -21.40 11.24 -5.54
CA ILE A 238 -21.40 11.10 -4.07
C ILE A 238 -22.66 10.38 -3.57
N TRP A 239 -23.47 9.84 -4.48
CA TRP A 239 -24.79 9.26 -4.18
C TRP A 239 -24.76 7.73 -4.06
N GLY A 240 -23.57 7.14 -4.13
CA GLY A 240 -23.33 5.71 -3.98
C GLY A 240 -23.09 4.98 -5.31
N ARG A 241 -22.95 3.66 -5.16
CA ARG A 241 -22.78 2.70 -6.25
C ARG A 241 -24.08 2.48 -7.01
N ASN A 242 -23.94 1.96 -8.22
CA ASN A 242 -25.03 1.55 -9.09
C ASN A 242 -24.64 0.29 -9.87
N SER A 243 -25.61 -0.36 -10.52
CA SER A 243 -25.33 -1.47 -11.44
C SER A 243 -26.45 -1.53 -12.48
N LEU A 244 -26.45 -0.56 -13.39
CA LEU A 244 -27.44 -0.48 -14.46
C LEU A 244 -26.79 -0.71 -15.82
N PRO A 245 -27.47 -1.40 -16.76
CA PRO A 245 -27.04 -1.46 -18.14
C PRO A 245 -26.82 -0.06 -18.72
N TYR A 246 -25.67 0.18 -19.33
CA TYR A 246 -25.32 1.46 -19.91
C TYR A 246 -24.36 1.28 -21.07
N GLN A 247 -24.79 1.68 -22.27
CA GLN A 247 -23.96 1.71 -23.49
C GLN A 247 -23.19 0.40 -23.74
N GLY A 248 -23.87 -0.74 -23.60
CA GLY A 248 -23.28 -2.07 -23.82
C GLY A 248 -22.32 -2.53 -22.71
N GLY A 249 -22.29 -1.84 -21.56
CA GLY A 249 -21.63 -2.30 -20.33
C GLY A 249 -22.49 -1.94 -19.11
N THR A 250 -21.84 -1.66 -17.98
CA THR A 250 -22.52 -1.35 -16.71
C THR A 250 -22.12 0.05 -16.24
N LEU A 251 -23.11 0.91 -15.97
CA LEU A 251 -22.89 2.15 -15.22
C LEU A 251 -22.87 1.80 -13.74
N CYS A 252 -21.67 1.89 -13.17
CA CYS A 252 -21.40 1.44 -11.80
C CYS A 252 -21.59 2.58 -10.78
N VAL A 253 -21.81 3.80 -11.27
CA VAL A 253 -21.91 5.03 -10.47
C VAL A 253 -23.34 5.55 -10.48
N ARG A 254 -23.90 5.91 -9.32
CA ARG A 254 -25.29 6.39 -9.23
C ARG A 254 -25.40 7.83 -9.73
N SER A 255 -26.42 8.12 -10.54
CA SER A 255 -26.75 9.49 -10.93
C SER A 255 -27.27 10.33 -9.74
N PRO A 256 -27.10 11.67 -9.75
CA PRO A 256 -26.48 12.50 -10.80
C PRO A 256 -24.96 12.33 -10.91
N LEU A 257 -24.44 12.38 -12.15
CA LEU A 257 -23.00 12.24 -12.44
C LEU A 257 -22.36 13.61 -12.67
N ALA A 258 -21.29 13.89 -11.94
CA ALA A 258 -20.35 14.95 -12.26
C ALA A 258 -19.33 14.45 -13.29
N ARG A 259 -18.80 15.38 -14.10
CA ARG A 259 -17.85 15.08 -15.19
C ARG A 259 -16.57 15.87 -15.01
N THR A 260 -15.44 15.19 -15.16
CA THR A 260 -14.13 15.85 -15.22
C THR A 260 -13.86 16.35 -16.65
N PRO A 261 -12.83 17.18 -16.85
CA PRO A 261 -12.32 17.52 -18.17
C PRO A 261 -11.98 16.28 -19.01
N VAL A 262 -11.93 16.48 -20.32
CA VAL A 262 -11.56 15.42 -21.26
C VAL A 262 -10.07 15.12 -21.14
N THR A 263 -9.75 13.83 -21.02
CA THR A 263 -8.40 13.27 -20.98
C THR A 263 -8.16 12.46 -22.25
N GLN A 264 -6.93 12.49 -22.78
CA GLN A 264 -6.53 11.66 -23.92
C GLN A 264 -5.78 10.42 -23.42
N SER A 265 -6.06 9.25 -24.00
CA SER A 265 -5.44 7.99 -23.59
C SER A 265 -4.00 7.82 -24.09
N GLY A 266 -3.56 8.61 -25.08
CA GLY A 266 -2.22 8.47 -25.66
C GLY A 266 -1.97 7.05 -26.18
N GLY A 267 -0.81 6.47 -25.86
CA GLY A 267 -0.43 5.15 -26.36
C GLY A 267 0.06 5.15 -27.81
N SER A 268 0.18 3.96 -28.40
CA SER A 268 0.66 3.76 -29.77
C SER A 268 -0.03 4.69 -30.77
N THR A 269 0.71 5.28 -31.70
CA THR A 269 0.15 6.13 -32.77
C THR A 269 -0.30 5.32 -33.99
N ALA A 270 -0.01 4.02 -34.02
CA ALA A 270 -0.35 3.11 -35.11
C ALA A 270 -1.18 1.92 -34.60
N GLY A 271 -2.11 1.46 -35.43
CA GLY A 271 -3.02 0.38 -35.06
C GLY A 271 -4.09 0.80 -34.04
N ASN A 272 -4.94 -0.15 -33.67
CA ASN A 272 -5.95 -0.01 -32.62
C ASN A 272 -5.66 -1.10 -31.57
N ASP A 273 -4.98 -0.70 -30.50
CA ASP A 273 -4.51 -1.57 -29.43
C ASP A 273 -4.87 -1.00 -28.05
N CYS A 274 -4.50 -1.71 -26.99
CA CYS A 274 -4.86 -1.38 -25.62
C CYS A 274 -3.71 -0.67 -24.87
N SER A 275 -2.79 -0.03 -25.58
CA SER A 275 -1.66 0.69 -24.97
C SER A 275 -2.05 2.05 -24.37
N GLY A 276 -3.31 2.45 -24.48
CA GLY A 276 -3.80 3.72 -23.97
C GLY A 276 -3.96 3.71 -22.46
N VAL A 277 -3.64 4.84 -21.84
CA VAL A 277 -3.85 5.11 -20.41
C VAL A 277 -4.55 6.45 -20.26
N LEU A 278 -5.74 6.45 -19.65
CA LEU A 278 -6.39 7.69 -19.23
C LEU A 278 -5.93 7.99 -17.81
N SER A 279 -5.51 9.23 -17.54
CA SER A 279 -5.02 9.62 -16.22
C SER A 279 -5.51 11.02 -15.86
N LEU A 280 -5.93 11.18 -14.61
CA LEU A 280 -6.38 12.44 -14.04
C LEU A 280 -5.88 12.56 -12.60
N ASP A 281 -5.23 13.68 -12.28
CA ASP A 281 -5.02 14.07 -10.89
C ASP A 281 -6.34 14.63 -10.33
N PHE A 282 -6.94 13.89 -9.41
CA PHE A 282 -8.16 14.23 -8.71
C PHE A 282 -7.89 15.04 -7.43
N GLY A 283 -6.63 15.23 -7.02
CA GLY A 283 -6.24 16.06 -5.87
C GLY A 283 -6.89 17.46 -5.89
N PRO A 284 -6.86 18.19 -7.01
CA PRO A 284 -7.52 19.50 -7.13
C PRO A 284 -9.05 19.49 -7.02
N TRP A 285 -9.70 18.31 -6.98
CA TRP A 285 -11.13 18.19 -6.71
C TRP A 285 -11.45 17.98 -5.23
N LEU A 286 -10.47 17.52 -4.45
CA LEU A 286 -10.67 17.14 -3.05
C LEU A 286 -10.92 18.35 -2.15
N ASP A 287 -10.35 19.52 -2.47
CA ASP A 287 -10.52 20.77 -1.71
C ASP A 287 -11.94 21.38 -1.79
N GLY A 288 -12.84 20.75 -2.57
CA GLY A 288 -14.21 21.20 -2.77
C GLY A 288 -14.38 22.36 -3.76
N THR A 289 -13.29 22.87 -4.36
CA THR A 289 -13.34 24.01 -5.28
C THR A 289 -14.20 23.73 -6.52
N PRO A 290 -14.05 22.59 -7.24
CA PRO A 290 -14.86 22.30 -8.42
C PRO A 290 -16.27 21.78 -8.09
N ASN A 291 -16.46 21.25 -6.88
CA ASN A 291 -17.73 20.72 -6.40
C ASN A 291 -17.80 20.86 -4.87
N PRO A 292 -18.59 21.82 -4.34
CA PRO A 292 -18.68 22.07 -2.90
C PRO A 292 -19.17 20.89 -2.07
N GLN A 293 -19.70 19.84 -2.71
CA GLN A 293 -20.14 18.62 -2.04
C GLN A 293 -19.00 17.61 -1.82
N LEU A 294 -17.83 17.82 -2.44
CA LEU A 294 -16.63 17.05 -2.17
C LEU A 294 -15.97 17.62 -0.92
N GLN A 295 -16.44 17.16 0.23
CA GLN A 295 -15.94 17.58 1.54
C GLN A 295 -15.29 16.41 2.26
N LEU A 296 -14.54 16.74 3.31
CA LEU A 296 -14.03 15.74 4.25
C LEU A 296 -15.14 14.74 4.66
N GLY A 297 -14.85 13.45 4.57
CA GLY A 297 -15.77 12.36 4.88
C GLY A 297 -16.73 11.97 3.74
N THR A 298 -16.66 12.65 2.60
CA THR A 298 -17.54 12.34 1.46
C THR A 298 -17.07 11.08 0.75
N THR A 299 -17.93 10.06 0.65
CA THR A 299 -17.69 8.91 -0.21
C THR A 299 -17.97 9.27 -1.67
N VAL A 300 -16.97 9.04 -2.53
CA VAL A 300 -17.00 9.29 -3.96
C VAL A 300 -16.94 7.95 -4.69
N ASN A 301 -17.81 7.77 -5.66
CA ASN A 301 -17.82 6.67 -6.59
C ASN A 301 -17.52 7.20 -7.99
N GLY A 302 -16.53 6.65 -8.68
CA GLY A 302 -16.18 7.09 -10.03
C GLY A 302 -15.83 5.97 -11.00
N GLN A 303 -15.95 6.26 -12.29
CA GLN A 303 -15.77 5.32 -13.39
C GLN A 303 -15.26 6.06 -14.63
N TRP A 304 -14.32 5.46 -15.36
CA TRP A 304 -13.88 6.00 -16.64
C TRP A 304 -14.83 5.63 -17.76
N TRP A 305 -15.09 6.62 -18.61
CA TRP A 305 -15.76 6.46 -19.89
C TRP A 305 -14.87 6.98 -20.99
N TYR A 306 -14.84 6.29 -22.13
CA TYR A 306 -14.00 6.70 -23.25
C TYR A 306 -14.59 6.31 -24.60
N ARG A 307 -14.01 6.85 -25.67
CA ARG A 307 -14.43 6.58 -27.04
C ARG A 307 -13.93 5.21 -27.51
N ASP A 308 -14.85 4.41 -28.02
CA ASP A 308 -14.55 3.16 -28.72
C ASP A 308 -15.42 3.09 -29.98
N PRO A 309 -15.01 3.76 -31.08
CA PRO A 309 -15.83 3.91 -32.28
C PRO A 309 -16.25 2.60 -32.94
N ALA A 310 -15.47 1.53 -32.75
CA ALA A 310 -15.74 0.22 -33.34
C ALA A 310 -16.65 -0.67 -32.47
N SER A 311 -16.89 -0.29 -31.21
CA SER A 311 -17.92 -0.95 -30.40
C SER A 311 -19.34 -0.56 -30.83
N PRO A 312 -20.35 -1.43 -30.65
CA PRO A 312 -21.74 -1.12 -31.02
C PRO A 312 -22.31 0.15 -30.36
N SER A 313 -21.84 0.50 -29.16
CA SER A 313 -22.26 1.71 -28.44
C SER A 313 -21.32 2.89 -28.65
N THR A 314 -20.28 2.73 -29.46
CA THR A 314 -19.22 3.72 -29.76
C THR A 314 -18.38 4.17 -28.55
N THR A 315 -18.47 3.43 -27.44
CA THR A 315 -17.93 3.81 -26.12
C THR A 315 -17.41 2.62 -25.33
N GLY A 316 -16.43 2.87 -24.48
CA GLY A 316 -15.89 1.92 -23.50
C GLY A 316 -16.09 2.41 -22.07
N LEU A 317 -16.02 1.48 -21.12
CA LEU A 317 -16.20 1.70 -19.69
C LEU A 317 -15.18 0.87 -18.92
N SER A 318 -14.50 1.47 -17.94
CA SER A 318 -13.72 0.71 -16.95
C SER A 318 -14.63 0.08 -15.89
N ASP A 319 -14.06 -0.74 -15.00
CA ASP A 319 -14.61 -0.92 -13.66
C ASP A 319 -14.58 0.42 -12.88
N ALA A 320 -15.02 0.43 -11.63
CA ALA A 320 -15.25 1.66 -10.87
C ALA A 320 -14.45 1.69 -9.58
N LEU A 321 -14.15 2.90 -9.12
CA LEU A 321 -13.45 3.17 -7.86
C LEU A 321 -14.42 3.79 -6.86
N GLU A 322 -14.42 3.30 -5.64
CA GLU A 322 -14.96 3.99 -4.47
C GLU A 322 -13.80 4.51 -3.65
N PHE A 323 -13.95 5.69 -3.05
CA PHE A 323 -13.03 6.25 -2.06
C PHE A 323 -13.76 7.24 -1.17
N GLU A 324 -13.18 7.62 -0.03
CA GLU A 324 -13.71 8.68 0.83
C GLU A 324 -12.66 9.79 0.96
N ILE A 325 -13.08 11.06 0.92
CA ILE A 325 -12.16 12.21 1.05
C ILE A 325 -11.71 12.31 2.50
N ARG A 326 -10.39 12.26 2.73
CA ARG A 326 -9.75 12.27 4.05
C ARG A 326 -9.08 13.61 4.38
N PRO A 327 -8.71 13.87 5.65
CA PRO A 327 -8.02 15.11 6.03
C PRO A 327 -6.66 15.24 5.35
#